data_AF-A0A5C6V0S1-F1
#
_entry.id   AF-A0A5C6V0S1-F1
#
_cell.length_a   1.000
_cell.length_b   1.000
_cell.length_c   1.000
_cell.angle_alpha   90.00
_cell.angle_beta   90.00
_cell.angle_gamma   90.00
#
_symmetry.space_group_name_H-M   'P 1'
#
loop_
_entity.id
_entity.type
_entity.pdbx_description
1 polymer ?
#
loop_
_entity_poly.entity_id
_entity_poly.type
_entity_poly.pdbx_seq_one_letter_code
_entity_poly.pdbx_strand_id
1 'polypeptide(L)'
;MKFEAFDSRLSQMLRAMPAATIAELTDGMIAWWNGARVVYAWVGDDAHDEAHPAARELDLADDWGQFHDWLAAWIDEPRFSVRPEPLGVGRDTE
;
A
#
# COMPACT_ATOMS: atom_id res chain seq x y z
N MET A 1 4.53 15.62 11.51
CA MET A 1 3.72 14.53 12.11
C MET A 1 4.65 13.40 12.55
N LYS A 2 4.33 12.63 13.60
CA LYS A 2 5.12 11.44 13.98
C LYS A 2 4.70 10.22 13.17
N PHE A 3 5.62 9.29 12.92
CA PHE A 3 5.35 8.01 12.24
C PHE A 3 4.19 7.26 12.89
N GLU A 4 4.19 7.11 14.22
CA GLU A 4 3.13 6.40 14.95
C GLU A 4 1.73 6.98 14.70
N ALA A 5 1.63 8.31 14.56
CA ALA A 5 0.37 8.99 14.27
C ALA A 5 -0.07 8.78 12.81
N PHE A 6 0.88 8.72 11.88
CA PHE A 6 0.61 8.37 10.49
C PHE A 6 0.16 6.91 10.37
N ASP A 7 0.92 5.98 10.95
CA ASP A 7 0.63 4.55 10.95
C ASP A 7 -0.73 4.25 11.59
N SER A 8 -1.04 4.89 12.71
CA SER A 8 -2.36 4.77 13.36
C SER A 8 -3.51 5.30 12.49
N ARG A 9 -3.29 6.33 11.69
CA ARG A 9 -4.31 6.85 10.75
C ARG A 9 -4.45 5.94 9.54
N LEU A 10 -3.34 5.56 8.93
CA LEU A 10 -3.30 4.70 7.76
C LEU A 10 -3.90 3.32 8.06
N SER A 11 -3.59 2.74 9.21
CA SER A 11 -4.20 1.49 9.68
C SER A 11 -5.71 1.59 9.84
N GLN A 12 -6.23 2.69 10.40
CA GLN A 12 -7.68 2.91 10.52
C GLN A 12 -8.35 3.03 9.14
N MET A 13 -7.73 3.72 8.19
CA MET A 13 -8.25 3.87 6.83
C MET A 13 -8.26 2.54 6.09
N LEU A 14 -7.13 1.83 6.08
CA LEU A 14 -7.02 0.52 5.42
C LEU A 14 -7.93 -0.53 6.07
N ARG A 15 -8.08 -0.51 7.40
CA ARG A 15 -8.99 -1.41 8.12
C ARG A 15 -10.46 -1.13 7.82
N ALA A 16 -10.82 0.10 7.46
CA ALA A 16 -12.16 0.44 7.02
C ALA A 16 -12.46 0.00 5.58
N MET A 17 -11.42 -0.39 4.82
CA MET A 17 -11.52 -0.79 3.42
C MET A 17 -11.45 -2.32 3.25
N PRO A 18 -11.93 -2.87 2.13
CA PRO A 18 -11.83 -4.29 1.85
C PRO A 18 -10.36 -4.74 1.73
N ALA A 19 -10.10 -6.00 2.08
CA ALA A 19 -8.75 -6.57 2.20
C ALA A 19 -7.91 -6.51 0.90
N ALA A 20 -8.53 -6.28 -0.25
CA ALA A 20 -7.87 -6.10 -1.54
C ALA A 20 -7.36 -4.65 -1.78
N THR A 21 -7.44 -3.77 -0.78
CA THR A 21 -7.07 -2.35 -0.95
C THR A 21 -5.62 -2.09 -0.56
N ILE A 22 -4.92 -1.39 -1.44
CA ILE A 22 -3.56 -0.89 -1.24
C ILE A 22 -3.61 0.64 -1.21
N ALA A 23 -2.85 1.25 -0.30
CA ALA A 23 -2.54 2.66 -0.29
C ALA A 23 -1.33 2.89 -1.19
N GLU A 24 -1.50 3.69 -2.23
CA GLU A 24 -0.39 4.12 -3.07
C GLU A 24 0.20 5.35 -2.43
N LEU A 25 1.35 5.17 -1.78
CA LEU A 25 2.09 6.26 -1.19
C LEU A 25 2.74 7.03 -2.34
N THR A 26 3.91 6.62 -2.81
CA THR A 26 4.67 7.31 -3.87
C THR A 26 4.74 6.47 -5.14
N ASP A 27 5.32 7.04 -6.20
CA ASP A 27 5.64 6.39 -7.47
C ASP A 27 6.57 5.18 -7.22
N GLY A 28 5.96 4.01 -6.99
CA GLY A 28 6.65 2.78 -6.61
C GLY A 28 6.63 2.43 -5.12
N MET A 29 5.87 3.10 -4.26
CA MET A 29 5.66 2.66 -2.87
C MET A 29 4.20 2.43 -2.57
N ILE A 30 3.91 1.26 -2.04
CA ILE A 30 2.57 0.89 -1.61
C ILE A 30 2.57 0.50 -0.13
N ALA A 31 1.41 0.65 0.49
CA ALA A 31 1.14 0.14 1.81
C ALA A 31 -0.17 -0.62 1.83
N TRP A 32 -0.26 -1.71 2.57
CA TRP A 32 -1.51 -2.44 2.74
C TRP A 32 -1.68 -2.97 4.14
N TRP A 33 -2.93 -3.26 4.50
CA TRP A 33 -3.22 -3.89 5.77
C TRP A 33 -3.16 -5.41 5.62
N ASN A 34 -2.26 -6.06 6.36
CA ASN A 34 -2.10 -7.52 6.28
C ASN A 34 -3.02 -8.29 7.25
N GLY A 35 -3.91 -7.61 7.98
CA GLY A 35 -4.73 -8.20 9.04
C GLY A 35 -4.24 -7.91 10.46
N ALA A 36 -2.94 -7.63 10.63
CA ALA A 36 -2.32 -7.35 11.93
C ALA A 36 -1.66 -5.97 12.00
N ARG A 37 -1.04 -5.51 10.90
CA ARG A 37 -0.34 -4.23 10.79
C ARG A 37 -0.36 -3.70 9.36
N VAL A 38 -0.01 -2.42 9.20
CA VAL A 38 0.31 -1.86 7.89
C VAL A 38 1.67 -2.41 7.45
N VAL A 39 1.72 -2.97 6.24
CA VAL A 39 2.94 -3.40 5.58
C VAL A 39 3.24 -2.41 4.48
N TYR A 40 4.46 -1.87 4.51
CA TYR A 40 4.98 -0.95 3.52
C TYR A 40 5.91 -1.72 2.60
N ALA A 41 5.78 -1.53 1.29
CA ALA A 41 6.69 -2.14 0.34
C ALA A 41 6.96 -1.24 -0.86
N TRP A 42 8.15 -1.42 -1.41
CA TRP A 42 8.52 -0.81 -2.67
C TRP A 42 8.16 -1.75 -3.83
N VAL A 43 7.35 -1.25 -4.76
CA VAL A 43 7.08 -1.85 -6.06
C VAL A 43 7.99 -1.12 -7.05
N GLY A 44 9.10 -1.76 -7.42
CA GLY A 44 9.97 -1.21 -8.46
C GLY A 44 9.25 -1.12 -9.81
N ASP A 45 9.73 -0.26 -10.69
CA ASP A 45 9.26 -0.09 -12.08
C ASP A 45 9.32 -1.39 -12.90
N ASP A 46 10.09 -2.39 -12.44
CA ASP A 46 10.10 -3.78 -12.92
C ASP A 46 8.80 -4.57 -12.63
N ALA A 47 7.66 -3.89 -12.46
CA ALA A 47 6.33 -4.50 -12.37
C ALA A 47 5.80 -5.03 -13.72
N HIS A 48 6.70 -5.51 -14.60
CA HIS A 48 6.32 -6.20 -15.83
C HIS A 48 5.81 -7.63 -15.58
N ASP A 49 5.87 -8.10 -14.34
CA ASP A 49 5.28 -9.37 -13.92
C ASP A 49 3.92 -9.12 -13.25
N GLU A 50 2.87 -9.04 -14.07
CA GLU A 50 1.46 -8.85 -13.66
C GLU A 50 0.97 -9.91 -12.65
N ALA A 51 1.73 -11.00 -12.45
CA ALA A 51 1.40 -12.08 -11.54
C ALA A 51 1.97 -11.88 -10.12
N HIS A 52 3.12 -11.22 -9.96
CA HIS A 52 3.78 -11.03 -8.66
C HIS A 52 4.64 -9.77 -8.68
N PRO A 53 4.11 -8.57 -8.34
CA PRO A 53 4.99 -7.45 -8.04
C PRO A 53 5.90 -7.90 -6.90
N ALA A 54 7.21 -7.93 -7.13
CA ALA A 54 8.23 -8.22 -6.12
C ALA A 54 8.28 -7.04 -5.13
N ALA A 55 7.21 -6.88 -4.36
CA ALA A 55 7.05 -5.86 -3.37
C ALA A 55 8.07 -6.15 -2.26
N ARG A 56 9.11 -5.33 -2.19
CA ARG A 56 10.14 -5.48 -1.17
C ARG A 56 9.68 -4.75 0.09
N GLU A 57 9.46 -5.50 1.17
CA GLU A 57 9.12 -4.91 2.47
C GLU A 57 10.15 -3.85 2.84
N LEU A 58 9.66 -2.65 3.12
CA LEU A 58 10.47 -1.49 3.46
C LEU A 58 10.15 -1.05 4.88
N ASP A 59 11.18 -0.80 5.67
CA ASP A 59 11.02 -0.27 7.02
C ASP A 59 10.86 1.25 6.96
N LEU A 60 9.61 1.71 6.84
CA LEU A 60 9.31 3.13 6.73
C LEU A 60 9.72 3.93 7.99
N ALA A 61 9.96 3.28 9.13
CA ALA A 61 10.41 3.98 10.33
C ALA A 61 11.84 4.49 10.18
N ASP A 62 12.71 3.78 9.45
CA ASP A 62 14.10 4.19 9.18
C ASP A 62 14.15 5.37 8.18
N ASP A 63 13.39 5.27 7.08
CA ASP A 63 13.28 6.32 6.05
C ASP A 63 12.23 7.41 6.37
N TRP A 64 11.68 7.45 7.58
CA TRP A 64 10.64 8.42 7.90
C TRP A 64 11.11 9.87 7.72
N GLY A 65 12.38 10.16 8.06
CA GLY A 65 12.93 11.52 8.02
C GLY A 65 12.90 12.17 6.64
N GLN A 66 13.04 11.40 5.57
CA GLN A 66 13.00 11.89 4.19
C GLN A 66 11.58 11.95 3.62
N PHE A 67 10.69 11.06 4.06
CA PHE A 67 9.32 11.00 3.56
C PHE A 67 8.31 11.75 4.43
N HIS A 68 8.68 12.24 5.62
CA HIS A 68 7.70 12.77 6.59
C HIS A 68 6.85 13.91 6.04
N ASP A 69 7.43 14.79 5.22
CA ASP A 69 6.76 15.98 4.71
C ASP A 69 5.76 15.58 3.62
N TRP A 70 6.24 14.73 2.70
CA TRP A 70 5.44 14.16 1.63
C TRP A 70 4.31 13.26 2.16
N LEU A 71 4.57 12.40 3.15
CA LEU A 71 3.55 11.56 3.82
C LEU A 71 2.53 12.38 4.59
N ALA A 72 2.96 13.51 5.18
CA ALA A 72 2.06 14.43 5.86
C ALA A 72 1.13 15.17 4.89
N ALA A 73 1.58 15.46 3.67
CA ALA A 73 0.70 15.96 2.61
C ALA A 73 -0.21 14.86 2.06
N TRP A 74 0.34 13.67 1.81
CA TRP A 74 -0.40 12.54 1.27
C TRP A 74 -1.54 12.07 2.18
N ILE A 75 -1.37 12.09 3.51
CA ILE A 75 -2.45 11.67 4.43
C ILE A 75 -3.67 12.62 4.40
N ASP A 76 -3.50 13.85 3.88
CA ASP A 76 -4.61 14.80 3.67
C ASP A 76 -5.40 14.45 2.40
N GLU A 77 -4.70 13.96 1.36
CA GLU A 77 -5.27 13.49 0.09
C GLU A 77 -4.83 12.05 -0.25
N PRO A 78 -5.26 11.04 0.55
CA PRO A 78 -4.75 9.69 0.42
C PRO A 78 -5.29 9.02 -0.84
N ARG A 79 -4.39 8.38 -1.58
CA ARG A 79 -4.72 7.61 -2.78
C ARG A 79 -4.74 6.13 -2.45
N PHE A 80 -5.90 5.51 -2.69
CA PHE A 80 -6.07 4.08 -2.52
C PHE A 80 -6.41 3.48 -3.87
N SER A 81 -5.78 2.36 -4.17
CA SER A 81 -6.07 1.54 -5.34
C SER A 81 -6.46 0.14 -4.88
N VAL A 82 -7.30 -0.50 -5.67
CA VAL A 82 -7.62 -1.92 -5.46
C VAL A 82 -6.54 -2.70 -6.19
N ARG A 83 -5.88 -3.65 -5.51
CA ARG A 83 -5.02 -4.61 -6.21
C ARG A 83 -5.93 -5.26 -7.26
N PRO A 84 -5.65 -5.15 -8.57
CA PRO A 84 -6.40 -5.91 -9.54
C PRO A 84 -6.25 -7.37 -9.09
N GLU A 85 -7.35 -7.96 -8.63
CA GLU A 85 -7.37 -9.41 -8.48
C GLU A 85 -6.87 -9.93 -9.82
N PRO A 86 -5.86 -10.82 -9.85
CA PRO A 86 -5.52 -11.46 -11.12
C PRO A 86 -6.84 -11.99 -11.64
N LEU A 87 -7.24 -11.57 -12.84
CA LEU A 87 -8.43 -12.05 -13.53
C LEU A 87 -8.27 -13.56 -13.72
N GLY A 88 -8.50 -14.29 -12.65
CA GLY A 88 -8.46 -15.71 -12.54
C GLY A 88 -9.84 -16.20 -12.94
N VAL A 89 -10.01 -16.34 -14.24
CA VAL A 89 -10.82 -17.41 -14.83
C VAL A 89 -12.32 -17.32 -14.47
N GLY A 90 -13.07 -16.63 -15.33
CA GLY A 90 -14.41 -17.08 -15.67
C GLY A 90 -14.32 -18.35 -16.52
N ARG A 91 -14.08 -19.50 -15.89
CA ARG A 91 -14.46 -20.81 -16.44
C ARG A 91 -15.83 -21.17 -15.88
N ASP A 92 -16.70 -21.58 -16.80
CA ASP A 92 -17.95 -22.34 -16.61
C ASP A 92 -19.12 -21.51 -16.01
N THR A 93 -20.37 -21.52 -16.48
CA THR A 93 -21.19 -22.52 -17.20
C THR A 93 -22.37 -21.86 -17.94
N GLU A 94 -22.67 -22.33 -19.16
CA GLU A 94 -24.00 -22.68 -19.74
C GLU A 94 -24.04 -22.52 -21.28
#